data_AF-A0ABC9E3Q3-F1
#
_entry.id   AF-A0ABC9E3Q3-F1
#
_cell.length_a   1.000
_cell.length_b   1.000
_cell.length_c   1.000
_cell.angle_alpha   90.00
_cell.angle_beta   90.00
_cell.angle_gamma   90.00
#
_symmetry.space_group_name_H-M   'P 1'
#
loop_
_entity.id
_entity.type
_entity.pdbx_description
1 polymer ?
#
loop_
_entity_poly.entity_id
_entity_poly.type
_entity_poly.pdbx_seq_one_letter_code
_entity_poly.pdbx_strand_id
1 'polypeptide(L)'
;MEAGLAAGNAIRALYFAGLFALAAKIPAEDSRSTGEYSELPLPADDIDTNVLPAARSAMAVAAAFAICRAGLLATSKLGQLGIQGASLPFVTAIVAVTVATFFPSQIMKLAPADDTMAVIVMQVLFAVVGANGSIVTAINTAPSILAFASVQVGVHLLLTLGIGKLLGFDRKLLLVASAANVGGLTSAGGVAAVKGWTSLVAPAILAGTLVTAIAASVGILSVTLFIHFYVANAIAKAGRIVVGLGGFVTFVGLGFGALAAKFMK
;
A
#
# COMPACT_ATOMS: atom_id res chain seq x y z
N MET A 1 14.31 -11.66 -1.95
CA MET A 1 13.23 -10.67 -1.77
C MET A 1 13.23 -9.60 -2.87
N GLU A 2 14.42 -9.16 -3.32
CA GLU A 2 14.58 -8.13 -4.36
C GLU A 2 13.93 -8.47 -5.72
N ALA A 3 14.04 -9.71 -6.20
CA ALA A 3 13.51 -10.09 -7.51
C ALA A 3 11.96 -9.96 -7.60
N GLY A 4 11.24 -10.26 -6.52
CA GLY A 4 9.79 -10.12 -6.48
C GLY A 4 9.33 -8.66 -6.47
N LEU A 5 10.06 -7.79 -5.75
CA LEU A 5 9.80 -6.36 -5.74
C LEU A 5 10.12 -5.72 -7.09
N ALA A 6 11.25 -6.09 -7.69
CA ALA A 6 11.64 -5.63 -9.03
C ALA A 6 10.61 -6.06 -10.09
N ALA A 7 10.15 -7.31 -10.05
CA ALA A 7 9.08 -7.78 -10.93
C ALA A 7 7.76 -7.02 -10.72
N GLY A 8 7.39 -6.74 -9.47
CA GLY A 8 6.22 -5.93 -9.10
C GLY A 8 6.30 -4.47 -9.58
N ASN A 9 7.48 -3.87 -9.62
CA ASN A 9 7.66 -2.52 -10.14
C ASN A 9 7.71 -2.50 -11.67
N ALA A 10 8.37 -3.48 -12.29
CA ALA A 10 8.42 -3.65 -13.73
C ALA A 10 7.03 -3.81 -14.34
N ILE A 11 6.17 -4.63 -13.72
CA ILE A 11 4.81 -4.81 -14.22
C ILE A 11 3.95 -3.55 -14.08
N ARG A 12 4.09 -2.79 -12.98
CA ARG A 12 3.40 -1.51 -12.82
C ARG A 12 3.86 -0.51 -13.89
N ALA A 13 5.15 -0.48 -14.21
CA ALA A 13 5.66 0.36 -15.29
C ALA A 13 5.02 0.01 -16.65
N LEU A 14 4.99 -1.28 -17.01
CA LEU A 14 4.34 -1.75 -18.24
C LEU A 14 2.83 -1.44 -18.26
N TYR A 15 2.18 -1.63 -17.12
CA TYR A 15 0.77 -1.34 -16.94
C TYR A 15 0.45 0.15 -17.15
N PHE A 16 1.21 1.04 -16.50
CA PHE A 16 1.00 2.48 -16.67
C PHE A 16 1.35 2.97 -18.07
N ALA A 17 2.35 2.39 -18.74
CA ALA A 17 2.60 2.67 -20.15
C ALA A 17 1.37 2.34 -21.02
N GLY A 18 0.76 1.16 -20.82
CA GLY A 18 -0.48 0.78 -21.52
C GLY A 18 -1.66 1.68 -21.17
N LEU A 19 -1.82 2.04 -19.88
CA LEU A 19 -2.86 2.92 -19.40
C LEU A 19 -2.75 4.33 -19.99
N PHE A 20 -1.54 4.89 -20.07
CA PHE A 20 -1.28 6.18 -20.73
C PHE A 20 -1.53 6.14 -22.24
N ALA A 21 -1.19 5.03 -22.91
CA ALA A 21 -1.49 4.83 -24.31
C ALA A 21 -3.01 4.80 -24.58
N LEU A 22 -3.79 4.14 -23.71
CA LEU A 22 -5.26 4.15 -23.78
C LEU A 22 -5.84 5.53 -23.48
N ALA A 23 -5.25 6.26 -22.53
CA ALA A 23 -5.62 7.62 -22.17
C ALA A 23 -5.17 8.67 -23.19
N ALA A 24 -4.34 8.34 -24.18
CA ALA A 24 -3.81 9.30 -25.16
C ALA A 24 -4.89 9.89 -26.08
N LYS A 25 -5.99 9.15 -26.30
CA LYS A 25 -7.10 9.56 -27.16
C LYS A 25 -8.18 10.39 -26.45
N ILE A 26 -8.02 10.64 -25.15
CA ILE A 26 -9.01 11.34 -24.34
C ILE A 26 -8.47 12.76 -24.08
N PRO A 27 -9.19 13.82 -24.49
CA PRO A 27 -8.75 15.19 -24.30
C PRO A 27 -8.75 15.59 -22.81
N ALA A 28 -7.94 16.61 -22.49
CA ALA A 28 -7.97 17.28 -21.20
C ALA A 28 -9.33 17.98 -20.98
N GLU A 29 -9.67 18.28 -19.72
CA GLU A 29 -10.87 19.07 -19.43
C GLU A 29 -10.66 20.53 -19.83
N ASP A 30 -11.66 21.13 -20.49
CA ASP A 30 -11.64 22.56 -20.79
C ASP A 30 -11.62 23.36 -19.48
N SER A 31 -10.67 24.29 -19.34
CA SER A 31 -10.44 25.10 -18.14
C SER A 31 -11.61 26.03 -17.76
N ARG A 32 -12.78 25.91 -18.41
CA ARG A 32 -13.95 26.80 -18.23
C ARG A 32 -14.98 26.34 -17.19
N SER A 33 -14.82 25.16 -16.57
CA SER A 33 -15.64 24.80 -15.38
C SER A 33 -14.85 24.75 -14.09
N THR A 34 -13.57 25.10 -14.11
CA THR A 34 -12.62 24.87 -13.02
C THR A 34 -12.35 26.14 -12.20
N GLY A 35 -13.40 26.90 -11.90
CA GLY A 35 -13.30 28.04 -10.97
C GLY A 35 -13.27 27.66 -9.49
N GLU A 36 -13.43 26.38 -9.12
CA GLU A 36 -13.76 26.02 -7.73
C GLU A 36 -13.09 24.76 -7.16
N TYR A 37 -12.10 24.17 -7.83
CA TYR A 37 -11.34 23.03 -7.27
C TYR A 37 -9.83 23.04 -7.54
N SER A 38 -9.31 24.08 -8.18
CA SER A 38 -7.89 24.44 -8.09
C SER A 38 -7.65 25.63 -7.14
N GLU A 39 -8.72 26.21 -6.61
CA GLU A 39 -8.71 27.16 -5.50
C GLU A 39 -9.90 26.75 -4.63
N LEU A 40 -9.67 26.29 -3.40
CA LEU A 40 -10.70 26.31 -2.37
C LEU A 40 -11.00 27.79 -2.09
N PRO A 41 -12.21 28.32 -2.34
CA PRO A 41 -12.55 29.64 -1.84
C PRO A 41 -12.72 29.57 -0.31
N LEU A 42 -12.22 30.60 0.39
CA LEU A 42 -12.70 31.22 1.65
C LEU A 42 -11.59 31.44 2.70
N PRO A 43 -11.58 32.56 3.45
CA PRO A 43 -12.01 33.93 3.16
C PRO A 43 -10.80 34.81 2.80
N ALA A 44 -11.06 35.91 2.09
CA ALA A 44 -10.15 37.04 2.08
C ALA A 44 -10.13 37.62 3.50
N ASP A 45 -9.15 37.24 4.30
CA ASP A 45 -8.76 38.01 5.47
C ASP A 45 -7.24 38.00 5.59
N ASP A 46 -6.71 39.22 5.67
CA ASP A 46 -5.31 39.62 5.78
C ASP A 46 -4.43 38.60 6.50
N ILE A 47 -3.56 37.90 5.76
CA ILE A 47 -2.37 37.29 6.35
C ILE A 47 -1.18 37.68 5.52
N ASP A 48 -0.53 38.74 5.99
CA ASP A 48 0.80 39.25 5.65
C ASP A 48 1.60 38.31 4.73
N THR A 49 1.72 38.73 3.48
CA THR A 49 2.51 38.16 2.39
C THR A 49 4.03 38.18 2.64
N ASN A 50 4.46 38.34 3.90
CA ASN A 50 5.87 38.48 4.29
C ASN A 50 6.44 37.31 5.10
N VAL A 51 5.68 36.21 5.28
CA VAL A 51 6.27 34.96 5.77
C VAL A 51 6.81 34.17 4.59
N LEU A 52 8.14 34.07 4.51
CA LEU A 52 8.89 33.34 3.47
C LEU A 52 8.17 32.03 3.06
N PRO A 53 7.81 31.83 1.78
CA PRO A 53 7.19 30.58 1.29
C PRO A 53 7.96 29.32 1.71
N ALA A 54 9.28 29.45 1.86
CA ALA A 54 10.18 28.40 2.34
C ALA A 54 9.98 28.01 3.82
N ALA A 55 9.51 28.92 4.68
CA ALA A 55 9.30 28.64 6.10
C ALA A 55 8.04 27.79 6.33
N ARG A 56 6.98 28.02 5.55
CA ARG A 56 5.72 27.24 5.62
C ARG A 56 5.90 25.84 5.05
N SER A 57 6.65 25.69 3.95
CA SER A 57 6.98 24.38 3.39
C SER A 57 7.90 23.57 4.31
N ALA A 58 8.87 24.21 4.96
CA ALA A 58 9.69 23.58 6.00
C ALA A 58 8.84 23.10 7.19
N MET A 59 7.83 23.87 7.60
CA MET A 59 6.90 23.48 8.66
C MET A 59 6.03 22.28 8.28
N ALA A 60 5.52 22.23 7.03
CA ALA A 60 4.76 21.08 6.52
C ALA A 60 5.59 19.79 6.51
N VAL A 61 6.83 19.88 6.01
CA VAL A 61 7.77 18.76 6.01
C VAL A 61 8.11 18.32 7.44
N ALA A 62 8.37 19.27 8.35
CA ALA A 62 8.62 18.96 9.75
C ALA A 62 7.43 18.27 10.43
N ALA A 63 6.19 18.71 10.15
CA ALA A 63 4.98 18.07 10.65
C ALA A 63 4.84 16.64 10.11
N ALA A 64 5.09 16.42 8.81
CA ALA A 64 5.09 15.08 8.22
C ALA A 64 6.13 14.16 8.88
N PHE A 65 7.36 14.65 9.10
CA PHE A 65 8.40 13.91 9.82
C PHE A 65 8.00 13.60 11.27
N ALA A 66 7.36 14.55 11.97
CA ALA A 66 6.89 14.34 13.33
C ALA A 66 5.81 13.24 13.40
N ILE A 67 4.85 13.26 12.47
CA ILE A 67 3.82 12.21 12.35
C ILE A 67 4.46 10.85 12.05
N CYS A 68 5.39 10.78 11.10
CA CYS A 68 6.11 9.55 10.79
C CYS A 68 6.90 9.03 11.99
N ARG A 69 7.61 9.91 12.72
CA ARG A 69 8.36 9.54 13.93
C ARG A 69 7.44 9.06 15.05
N ALA A 70 6.30 9.71 15.26
CA ALA A 70 5.29 9.26 16.22
C ALA A 70 4.76 7.86 15.85
N GLY A 71 4.47 7.61 14.58
CA GLY A 71 4.06 6.29 14.09
C GLY A 71 5.14 5.20 14.29
N LEU A 72 6.40 5.53 14.02
CA LEU A 72 7.55 4.63 14.25
C LEU A 72 7.74 4.31 15.74
N LEU A 73 7.63 5.31 16.63
CA LEU A 73 7.73 5.10 18.07
C LEU A 73 6.58 4.26 18.62
N ALA A 74 5.35 4.54 18.20
CA ALA A 74 4.18 3.75 18.56
C ALA A 74 4.34 2.30 18.06
N THR A 75 4.86 2.12 16.85
CA THR A 75 5.17 0.79 16.28
C THR A 75 6.28 0.08 17.07
N SER A 76 7.34 0.79 17.47
CA SER A 76 8.45 0.22 18.25
C SER A 76 8.00 -0.23 19.65
N LYS A 77 7.10 0.52 20.30
CA LYS A 77 6.52 0.14 21.59
C LYS A 77 5.60 -1.08 21.46
N LEU A 78 4.80 -1.12 20.39
CA LEU A 78 3.93 -2.27 20.10
C LEU A 78 4.73 -3.51 19.64
N GLY A 79 5.91 -3.31 19.04
CA GLY A 79 6.84 -4.38 18.68
C GLY A 79 7.38 -5.15 19.87
N GLN A 80 7.42 -4.54 21.08
CA GLN A 80 7.75 -5.23 22.33
C GLN A 80 6.66 -6.23 22.77
N LEU A 81 5.44 -6.12 22.22
CA LEU A 81 4.34 -7.06 22.41
C LEU A 81 4.31 -8.22 21.39
N GLY A 82 5.31 -8.32 20.50
CA GLY A 82 5.50 -9.50 19.64
C GLY A 82 4.84 -9.45 18.25
N ILE A 83 4.27 -8.33 17.82
CA ILE A 83 3.73 -8.16 16.45
C ILE A 83 4.78 -7.43 15.58
N GLN A 84 5.79 -8.17 15.12
CA GLN A 84 6.82 -7.64 14.23
C GLN A 84 6.35 -7.72 12.76
N GLY A 85 6.25 -6.57 12.09
CA GLY A 85 6.12 -6.48 10.63
C GLY A 85 4.77 -6.01 10.07
N ALA A 86 3.65 -6.20 10.78
CA ALA A 86 2.31 -5.86 10.29
C ALA A 86 1.77 -4.50 10.79
N SER A 87 2.42 -3.90 11.78
CA SER A 87 1.89 -2.76 12.54
C SER A 87 2.15 -1.40 11.89
N LEU A 88 3.16 -1.26 11.04
CA LEU A 88 3.60 0.06 10.57
C LEU A 88 2.54 0.82 9.74
N PRO A 89 1.93 0.26 8.68
CA PRO A 89 0.91 0.99 7.92
C PRO A 89 -0.36 1.27 8.75
N PHE A 90 -0.74 0.34 9.63
CA PHE A 90 -1.91 0.47 10.49
C PHE A 90 -1.72 1.54 11.57
N VAL A 91 -0.58 1.53 12.25
CA VAL A 91 -0.23 2.50 13.29
C VAL A 91 -0.04 3.89 12.68
N THR A 92 0.66 4.01 11.55
CA THR A 92 0.81 5.30 10.87
C THR A 92 -0.54 5.84 10.39
N ALA A 93 -1.45 5.00 9.90
CA ALA A 93 -2.80 5.42 9.52
C ALA A 93 -3.60 5.91 10.73
N ILE A 94 -3.60 5.18 11.85
CA ILE A 94 -4.29 5.60 13.08
C ILE A 94 -3.72 6.93 13.59
N VAL A 95 -2.40 7.06 13.65
CA VAL A 95 -1.74 8.29 14.09
C VAL A 95 -2.10 9.46 13.18
N ALA A 96 -2.03 9.26 11.85
CA ALA A 96 -2.38 10.30 10.88
C ALA A 96 -3.85 10.70 10.96
N VAL A 97 -4.78 9.75 11.06
CA VAL A 97 -6.22 10.03 11.22
C VAL A 97 -6.50 10.76 12.54
N THR A 98 -5.84 10.35 13.62
CA THR A 98 -5.97 10.98 14.94
C THR A 98 -5.49 12.43 14.88
N VAL A 99 -4.29 12.68 14.33
CA VAL A 99 -3.75 14.04 14.17
C VAL A 99 -4.66 14.89 13.27
N ALA A 100 -5.15 14.32 12.16
CA ALA A 100 -6.08 15.01 11.26
C ALA A 100 -7.42 15.36 11.92
N THR A 101 -7.90 14.52 12.84
CA THR A 101 -9.15 14.73 13.58
C THR A 101 -9.00 15.80 14.67
N PHE A 102 -7.88 15.81 15.40
CA PHE A 102 -7.65 16.75 16.51
C PHE A 102 -7.13 18.11 16.08
N PHE A 103 -6.43 18.22 14.94
CA PHE A 103 -5.82 19.46 14.46
C PHE A 103 -6.17 19.81 12.99
N PRO A 104 -7.47 19.81 12.59
CA PRO A 104 -7.86 20.03 11.20
C PRO A 104 -7.50 21.45 10.72
N SER A 105 -7.65 22.45 11.59
CA SER A 105 -7.40 23.86 11.26
C SER A 105 -5.92 24.17 10.99
N GLN A 106 -5.00 23.41 11.59
CA GLN A 106 -3.57 23.57 11.37
C GLN A 106 -3.13 22.92 10.06
N ILE A 107 -3.67 21.73 9.75
CA ILE A 107 -3.39 21.04 8.48
C ILE A 107 -3.94 21.83 7.30
N MET A 108 -5.13 22.42 7.43
CA MET A 108 -5.73 23.23 6.37
C MET A 108 -4.92 24.50 6.05
N LYS A 109 -4.27 25.10 7.07
CA LYS A 109 -3.37 26.25 6.88
C LYS A 109 -2.05 25.88 6.19
N LEU A 110 -1.65 24.61 6.24
CA LEU A 110 -0.45 24.08 5.61
C LEU A 110 -0.70 23.63 4.18
N ALA A 111 -1.95 23.35 3.80
CA ALA A 111 -2.32 22.79 2.50
C ALA A 111 -1.84 23.62 1.28
N PRO A 112 -2.00 24.96 1.22
CA PRO A 112 -1.56 25.75 0.07
C PRO A 112 -0.03 25.89 -0.04
N ALA A 113 0.71 25.65 1.05
CA ALA A 113 2.18 25.76 1.08
C ALA A 113 2.89 24.45 0.71
N ASP A 114 2.15 23.34 0.62
CA ASP A 114 2.66 21.99 0.38
C ASP A 114 2.77 21.65 -1.12
N ASP A 115 1.96 22.27 -1.99
CA ASP A 115 1.80 21.84 -3.39
C ASP A 115 3.13 21.67 -4.16
N THR A 116 4.08 22.60 -3.99
CA THR A 116 5.38 22.51 -4.70
C THR A 116 6.25 21.39 -4.14
N MET A 117 6.29 21.22 -2.81
CA MET A 117 7.12 20.19 -2.17
C MET A 117 6.54 18.80 -2.40
N ALA A 118 5.21 18.66 -2.34
CA ALA A 118 4.51 17.43 -2.65
C ALA A 118 4.84 16.94 -4.07
N VAL A 119 4.85 17.83 -5.06
CA VAL A 119 5.22 17.48 -6.45
C VAL A 119 6.67 17.03 -6.56
N ILE A 120 7.61 17.72 -5.90
CA ILE A 120 9.04 17.32 -5.91
C ILE A 120 9.22 15.95 -5.27
N VAL A 121 8.65 15.74 -4.08
CA VAL A 121 8.74 14.45 -3.36
C VAL A 121 8.10 13.33 -4.18
N MET A 122 6.97 13.62 -4.84
CA MET A 122 6.28 12.68 -5.72
C MET A 122 7.13 12.28 -6.94
N GLN A 123 7.81 13.24 -7.57
CA GLN A 123 8.73 12.95 -8.67
C GLN A 123 9.91 12.07 -8.22
N VAL A 124 10.51 12.37 -7.07
CA VAL A 124 11.59 11.56 -6.50
C VAL A 124 11.09 10.15 -6.17
N LEU A 125 9.88 10.02 -5.59
CA LEU A 125 9.27 8.72 -5.30
C LEU A 125 9.12 7.88 -6.57
N PHE A 126 8.56 8.45 -7.64
CA PHE A 126 8.43 7.74 -8.90
C PHE A 126 9.76 7.39 -9.55
N ALA A 127 10.75 8.29 -9.47
CA ALA A 127 12.09 8.01 -9.95
C ALA A 127 12.71 6.80 -9.21
N VAL A 128 12.58 6.74 -7.89
CA VAL A 128 13.10 5.63 -7.07
C VAL A 128 12.35 4.33 -7.34
N VAL A 129 11.01 4.37 -7.41
CA VAL A 129 10.19 3.18 -7.74
C VAL A 129 10.52 2.66 -9.14
N GLY A 130 10.69 3.56 -10.10
CA GLY A 130 11.10 3.25 -11.47
C GLY A 130 12.50 2.65 -11.54
N ALA A 131 13.48 3.24 -10.83
CA ALA A 131 14.85 2.73 -10.77
C ALA A 131 14.94 1.34 -10.12
N ASN A 132 14.07 1.05 -9.15
CA ASN A 132 13.94 -0.30 -8.57
C ASN A 132 13.29 -1.32 -9.53
N GLY A 133 12.66 -0.86 -10.62
CA GLY A 133 12.00 -1.69 -11.62
C GLY A 133 12.97 -2.19 -12.69
N SER A 134 13.79 -3.20 -12.38
CA SER A 134 14.60 -3.87 -13.40
C SER A 134 13.77 -4.90 -14.17
N ILE A 135 13.36 -4.56 -15.40
CA ILE A 135 12.64 -5.45 -16.31
C ILE A 135 13.50 -6.68 -16.65
N VAL A 136 14.79 -6.47 -16.89
CA VAL A 136 15.73 -7.54 -17.23
C VAL A 136 15.88 -8.53 -16.08
N THR A 137 16.02 -8.05 -14.84
CA THR A 137 16.07 -8.91 -13.65
C THR A 137 14.74 -9.63 -13.43
N ALA A 138 13.62 -8.94 -13.64
CA ALA A 138 12.30 -9.56 -13.50
C ALA A 138 12.08 -10.73 -14.48
N ILE A 139 12.49 -10.56 -15.74
CA ILE A 139 12.38 -11.59 -16.78
C ILE A 139 13.34 -12.75 -16.50
N ASN A 140 14.59 -12.47 -16.14
CA ASN A 140 15.61 -13.51 -15.96
C ASN A 140 15.46 -14.29 -14.66
N THR A 141 14.94 -13.68 -13.60
CA THR A 141 14.87 -14.30 -12.27
C THR A 141 13.48 -14.82 -11.93
N ALA A 142 12.41 -14.19 -12.43
CA ALA A 142 11.04 -14.53 -12.07
C ALA A 142 10.04 -14.47 -13.25
N PRO A 143 10.32 -15.13 -14.39
CA PRO A 143 9.49 -15.03 -15.59
C PRO A 143 8.06 -15.53 -15.37
N SER A 144 7.89 -16.60 -14.60
CA SER A 144 6.56 -17.17 -14.29
C SER A 144 5.70 -16.20 -13.47
N ILE A 145 6.28 -15.53 -12.47
CA ILE A 145 5.56 -14.55 -11.64
C ILE A 145 5.21 -13.30 -12.47
N LEU A 146 6.12 -12.85 -13.33
CA LEU A 146 5.87 -11.73 -14.23
C LEU A 146 4.73 -12.03 -15.21
N ALA A 147 4.72 -13.24 -15.80
CA ALA A 147 3.65 -13.66 -16.72
C ALA A 147 2.30 -13.83 -16.00
N PHE A 148 2.29 -14.41 -14.81
CA PHE A 148 1.07 -14.52 -14.02
C PHE A 148 0.51 -13.14 -13.66
N ALA A 149 1.37 -12.26 -13.16
CA ALA A 149 0.96 -10.93 -12.77
C ALA A 149 0.50 -10.10 -13.99
N SER A 150 1.11 -10.27 -15.17
CA SER A 150 0.73 -9.56 -16.39
C SER A 150 -0.67 -9.94 -16.86
N VAL A 151 -1.01 -11.22 -16.78
CA VAL A 151 -2.37 -11.69 -17.01
C VAL A 151 -3.33 -11.10 -15.98
N GLN A 152 -2.96 -11.08 -14.70
CA GLN A 152 -3.82 -10.52 -13.64
C GLN A 152 -4.15 -9.04 -13.87
N VAL A 153 -3.14 -8.19 -14.13
CA VAL A 153 -3.38 -6.75 -14.37
C VAL A 153 -4.05 -6.51 -15.72
N GLY A 154 -3.79 -7.36 -16.72
CA GLY A 154 -4.46 -7.31 -18.03
C GLY A 154 -5.95 -7.63 -17.92
N VAL A 155 -6.31 -8.71 -17.22
CA VAL A 155 -7.70 -9.08 -16.96
C VAL A 155 -8.39 -8.01 -16.11
N HIS A 156 -7.72 -7.49 -15.08
CA HIS A 156 -8.26 -6.37 -14.28
C HIS A 156 -8.61 -5.17 -15.15
N LEU A 157 -7.70 -4.73 -16.02
CA LEU A 157 -7.92 -3.60 -16.91
C LEU A 157 -9.04 -3.88 -17.91
N LEU A 158 -9.05 -5.08 -18.52
CA LEU A 158 -10.04 -5.48 -19.49
C LEU A 158 -11.45 -5.54 -18.89
N LEU A 159 -11.59 -6.13 -17.70
CA LEU A 159 -12.87 -6.19 -16.99
C LEU A 159 -13.32 -4.81 -16.54
N THR A 160 -12.44 -4.00 -15.97
CA THR A 160 -12.78 -2.65 -15.49
C THR A 160 -13.23 -1.76 -16.63
N LEU A 161 -12.51 -1.76 -17.75
CA LEU A 161 -12.89 -0.97 -18.93
C LEU A 161 -14.09 -1.57 -19.67
N GLY A 162 -14.18 -2.89 -19.79
CA GLY A 162 -15.23 -3.58 -20.51
C GLY A 162 -16.58 -3.48 -19.80
N ILE A 163 -16.63 -3.90 -18.53
CA ILE A 163 -17.84 -3.83 -17.70
C ILE A 163 -18.19 -2.37 -17.41
N GLY A 164 -17.19 -1.54 -17.09
CA GLY A 164 -17.42 -0.12 -16.84
C GLY A 164 -18.03 0.61 -18.03
N LYS A 165 -17.57 0.29 -19.25
CA LYS A 165 -18.15 0.83 -20.48
C LYS A 165 -19.56 0.30 -20.73
N LEU A 166 -19.85 -0.96 -20.41
CA LEU A 166 -21.20 -1.53 -20.53
C LEU A 166 -22.19 -0.86 -19.56
N LEU A 167 -21.71 -0.45 -18.39
CA LEU A 167 -22.48 0.30 -17.39
C LEU A 167 -22.58 1.81 -17.68
N GLY A 168 -21.97 2.29 -18.78
CA GLY A 168 -22.04 3.69 -19.20
C GLY A 168 -21.11 4.65 -18.46
N PHE A 169 -20.11 4.16 -17.72
CA PHE A 169 -19.15 5.03 -17.03
C PHE A 169 -18.17 5.72 -17.99
N ASP A 170 -17.73 6.93 -17.63
CA ASP A 170 -16.70 7.64 -18.37
C ASP A 170 -15.37 6.90 -18.31
N ARG A 171 -14.70 6.81 -19.46
CA ARG A 171 -13.36 6.23 -19.59
C ARG A 171 -12.34 6.93 -18.71
N LYS A 172 -12.46 8.25 -18.48
CA LYS A 172 -11.57 8.99 -17.57
C LYS A 172 -11.64 8.41 -16.16
N LEU A 173 -12.86 8.26 -15.64
CA LEU A 173 -13.13 7.70 -14.32
C LEU A 173 -12.65 6.25 -14.21
N LEU A 174 -12.89 5.42 -15.24
CA LEU A 174 -12.45 4.03 -15.24
C LEU A 174 -10.93 3.88 -15.25
N LEU A 175 -10.22 4.72 -16.03
CA LEU A 175 -8.75 4.72 -16.07
C LEU A 175 -8.15 5.18 -14.75
N VAL A 176 -8.71 6.22 -14.13
CA VAL A 176 -8.29 6.71 -12.81
C VAL A 176 -8.58 5.69 -11.72
N ALA A 177 -9.75 5.04 -11.73
CA ALA A 177 -10.09 3.99 -10.78
C ALA A 177 -9.17 2.77 -10.91
N SER A 178 -8.83 2.38 -12.14
CA SER A 178 -7.91 1.28 -12.40
C SER A 178 -6.46 1.64 -12.04
N ALA A 179 -6.06 2.91 -12.19
CA ALA A 179 -4.79 3.43 -11.68
C ALA A 179 -4.72 3.42 -10.15
N ALA A 180 -5.82 3.75 -9.46
CA ALA A 180 -5.93 3.65 -8.00
C ALA A 180 -5.80 2.21 -7.50
N ASN A 181 -6.41 1.25 -8.21
CA ASN A 181 -6.33 -0.16 -7.83
C ASN A 181 -4.90 -0.73 -7.96
N VAL A 182 -4.19 -0.42 -9.05
CA VAL A 182 -2.88 -1.04 -9.34
C VAL A 182 -1.70 -0.24 -8.77
N GLY A 183 -1.77 1.09 -8.81
CA GLY A 183 -0.69 1.98 -8.39
C GLY A 183 -0.99 2.84 -7.17
N GLY A 184 -2.17 2.71 -6.56
CA GLY A 184 -2.52 3.41 -5.32
C GLY A 184 -2.78 4.90 -5.49
N LEU A 185 -2.88 5.58 -4.35
CA LEU A 185 -3.12 7.03 -4.20
C LEU A 185 -2.26 7.88 -5.15
N THR A 186 -0.95 7.70 -5.06
CA THR A 186 0.03 8.54 -5.76
C THR A 186 -0.13 8.41 -7.28
N SER A 187 -0.22 7.18 -7.78
CA SER A 187 -0.37 6.93 -9.22
C SER A 187 -1.70 7.43 -9.77
N ALA A 188 -2.80 7.27 -9.03
CA ALA A 188 -4.12 7.73 -9.47
C ALA A 188 -4.20 9.26 -9.57
N GLY A 189 -3.75 9.97 -8.52
CA GLY A 189 -3.66 11.43 -8.53
C GLY A 189 -2.71 11.93 -9.63
N GLY A 190 -1.57 11.27 -9.82
CA GLY A 190 -0.60 11.60 -10.87
C GLY A 190 -1.16 11.43 -12.28
N VAL A 191 -1.90 10.35 -12.57
CA VAL A 191 -2.55 10.14 -13.88
C VAL A 191 -3.60 11.22 -14.15
N ALA A 192 -4.43 11.54 -13.15
CA ALA A 192 -5.44 12.60 -13.28
C ALA A 192 -4.80 13.98 -13.51
N ALA A 193 -3.73 14.31 -12.77
CA ALA A 193 -3.01 15.57 -12.92
C ALA A 193 -2.31 15.70 -14.29
N VAL A 194 -1.56 14.67 -14.72
CA VAL A 194 -0.83 14.69 -16.01
C VAL A 194 -1.79 14.78 -17.21
N LYS A 195 -3.00 14.25 -17.08
CA LYS A 195 -4.03 14.31 -18.14
C LYS A 195 -4.89 15.57 -18.09
N GLY A 196 -4.71 16.46 -17.11
CA GLY A 196 -5.53 17.64 -16.95
C GLY A 196 -6.98 17.29 -16.58
N TRP A 197 -7.20 16.22 -15.84
CA TRP A 197 -8.50 15.81 -15.31
C TRP A 197 -8.63 16.28 -13.87
N THR A 198 -8.61 17.60 -13.68
CA THR A 198 -8.56 18.23 -12.35
C THR A 198 -9.77 17.88 -11.49
N SER A 199 -10.95 17.70 -12.09
CA SER A 199 -12.16 17.25 -11.38
C SER A 199 -11.97 15.87 -10.74
N LEU A 200 -11.10 15.05 -11.33
CA LEU A 200 -10.86 13.66 -10.91
C LEU A 200 -9.69 13.52 -9.93
N VAL A 201 -8.87 14.54 -9.67
CA VAL A 201 -7.68 14.42 -8.79
C VAL A 201 -8.07 14.11 -7.35
N ALA A 202 -8.97 14.89 -6.76
CA ALA A 202 -9.45 14.67 -5.39
C ALA A 202 -10.13 13.30 -5.21
N PRO A 203 -11.11 12.90 -6.06
CA PRO A 203 -11.72 11.57 -5.93
C PRO A 203 -10.73 10.43 -6.27
N ALA A 204 -9.73 10.65 -7.13
CA ALA A 204 -8.67 9.67 -7.39
C ALA A 204 -7.85 9.38 -6.14
N ILE A 205 -7.48 10.45 -5.42
CA ILE A 205 -6.70 10.37 -4.19
C ILE A 205 -7.48 9.60 -3.12
N LEU A 206 -8.75 9.94 -2.92
CA LEU A 206 -9.63 9.26 -1.97
C LEU A 206 -9.87 7.79 -2.33
N ALA A 207 -10.07 7.48 -3.61
CA ALA A 207 -10.20 6.09 -4.06
C ALA A 207 -8.90 5.30 -3.84
N GLY A 208 -7.75 5.91 -4.11
CA GLY A 208 -6.44 5.28 -3.93
C GLY A 208 -6.09 5.04 -2.45
N THR A 209 -6.46 5.95 -1.54
CA THR A 209 -6.28 5.72 -0.10
C THR A 209 -7.16 4.58 0.40
N LEU A 210 -8.43 4.53 -0.06
CA LEU A 210 -9.36 3.46 0.29
C LEU A 210 -8.87 2.08 -0.18
N VAL A 211 -8.43 1.97 -1.44
CA VAL A 211 -7.82 0.73 -1.96
C VAL A 211 -6.63 0.33 -1.10
N THR A 212 -5.74 1.29 -0.80
CA THR A 212 -4.52 1.01 -0.03
C THR A 212 -4.86 0.52 1.38
N ALA A 213 -5.87 1.11 2.03
CA ALA A 213 -6.36 0.66 3.33
C ALA A 213 -6.91 -0.77 3.28
N ILE A 214 -7.79 -1.07 2.30
CA ILE A 214 -8.37 -2.41 2.13
C ILE A 214 -7.28 -3.44 1.84
N ALA A 215 -6.37 -3.14 0.91
CA ALA A 215 -5.28 -4.03 0.54
C ALA A 215 -4.35 -4.32 1.72
N ALA A 216 -4.04 -3.32 2.55
CA ALA A 216 -3.25 -3.50 3.76
C ALA A 216 -3.98 -4.40 4.78
N SER A 217 -5.26 -4.15 5.04
CA SER A 217 -6.06 -4.97 5.97
C SER A 217 -6.17 -6.43 5.52
N VAL A 218 -6.49 -6.67 4.25
CA VAL A 218 -6.59 -8.02 3.69
C VAL A 218 -5.23 -8.71 3.66
N GLY A 219 -4.16 -7.97 3.32
CA GLY A 219 -2.79 -8.48 3.33
C GLY A 219 -2.39 -9.00 4.72
N ILE A 220 -2.59 -8.19 5.75
CA ILE A 220 -2.28 -8.58 7.14
C ILE A 220 -3.11 -9.81 7.53
N LEU A 221 -4.42 -9.79 7.28
CA LEU A 221 -5.30 -10.91 7.60
C LEU A 221 -4.84 -12.21 6.93
N SER A 222 -4.51 -12.16 5.64
CA SER A 222 -4.07 -13.33 4.88
C SER A 222 -2.76 -13.92 5.41
N VAL A 223 -1.79 -13.08 5.78
CA VAL A 223 -0.52 -13.50 6.35
C VAL A 223 -0.72 -14.09 7.75
N THR A 224 -1.53 -13.44 8.59
CA THR A 224 -1.83 -13.94 9.94
C THR A 224 -2.56 -15.29 9.89
N LEU A 225 -3.55 -15.43 9.02
CA LEU A 225 -4.25 -16.70 8.81
C LEU A 225 -3.31 -17.79 8.30
N PHE A 226 -2.44 -17.48 7.34
CA PHE A 226 -1.46 -18.44 6.83
C PHE A 226 -0.52 -18.91 7.95
N ILE A 227 0.04 -18.00 8.75
CA ILE A 227 0.92 -18.37 9.87
C ILE A 227 0.16 -19.23 10.90
N HIS A 228 -1.08 -18.86 11.24
CA HIS A 228 -1.86 -19.59 12.23
C HIS A 228 -2.24 -21.00 11.74
N PHE A 229 -2.76 -21.13 10.53
CA PHE A 229 -3.24 -22.40 9.99
C PHE A 229 -2.12 -23.31 9.48
N TYR A 230 -1.08 -22.78 8.83
CA TYR A 230 -0.02 -23.60 8.26
C TYR A 230 1.16 -23.78 9.20
N VAL A 231 1.60 -22.74 9.90
CA VAL A 231 2.83 -22.82 10.72
C VAL A 231 2.50 -23.28 12.14
N ALA A 232 1.61 -22.58 12.84
CA ALA A 232 1.28 -22.94 14.23
C ALA A 232 0.59 -24.30 14.32
N ASN A 233 -0.31 -24.61 13.38
CA ASN A 233 -0.99 -25.90 13.35
C ASN A 233 -0.05 -27.05 12.93
N ALA A 234 0.92 -26.84 12.02
CA ALA A 234 1.93 -27.85 11.70
C ALA A 234 2.89 -28.09 12.87
N ILE A 235 3.32 -27.04 13.58
CA ILE A 235 4.16 -27.15 14.78
C ILE A 235 3.39 -27.87 15.90
N ALA A 236 2.12 -27.53 16.13
CA ALA A 236 1.28 -28.22 17.13
C ALA A 236 1.10 -29.71 16.78
N LYS A 237 0.92 -30.04 15.48
CA LYS A 237 0.81 -31.42 15.01
C LYS A 237 2.13 -32.18 15.20
N ALA A 238 3.27 -31.56 14.89
CA ALA A 238 4.61 -32.12 15.10
C ALA A 238 4.91 -32.32 16.61
N GLY A 239 4.55 -31.37 17.46
CA GLY A 239 4.71 -31.46 18.91
C GLY A 239 3.92 -32.63 19.52
N ARG A 240 2.67 -32.85 19.08
CA ARG A 240 1.89 -34.02 19.52
C ARG A 240 2.47 -35.35 19.05
N ILE A 241 3.09 -35.39 17.87
CA ILE A 241 3.77 -36.60 17.36
C ILE A 241 5.01 -36.90 18.20
N VAL A 242 5.80 -35.89 18.56
CA VAL A 242 7.00 -36.06 19.42
C VAL A 242 6.61 -36.50 20.84
N VAL A 243 5.58 -35.89 21.43
CA VAL A 243 5.06 -36.31 22.76
C VAL A 243 4.47 -37.73 22.70
N GLY A 244 3.75 -38.08 21.62
CA GLY A 244 3.23 -39.43 21.40
C GLY A 244 4.34 -40.48 21.26
N LEU A 245 5.43 -40.15 20.57
CA LEU A 245 6.59 -41.03 20.41
C LEU A 245 7.35 -41.21 21.74
N GLY A 246 7.49 -40.15 22.54
CA GLY A 246 8.09 -40.23 23.88
C GLY A 246 7.28 -41.09 24.86
N GLY A 247 5.95 -41.01 24.80
CA GLY A 247 5.05 -41.89 25.56
C GLY A 247 5.16 -43.36 25.17
N PHE A 248 5.29 -43.65 23.87
CA PHE A 248 5.48 -45.01 23.35
C PHE A 248 6.81 -45.62 23.78
N VAL A 249 7.91 -44.86 23.74
CA VAL A 249 9.23 -45.31 24.21
C VAL A 249 9.22 -45.61 25.71
N THR A 250 8.53 -44.78 26.50
CA THR A 250 8.40 -45.00 27.95
C THR A 250 7.57 -46.24 28.27
N PHE A 251 6.49 -46.49 27.52
CA PHE A 251 5.64 -47.66 27.67
C PHE A 251 6.37 -48.97 27.30
N VAL A 252 7.14 -48.98 26.21
CA VAL A 252 7.95 -50.13 25.80
C VAL A 252 9.09 -50.40 26.80
N GLY A 253 9.74 -49.35 27.32
CA GLY A 253 10.79 -49.48 28.34
C GLY A 253 10.29 -50.07 29.66
N LEU A 254 9.12 -49.64 30.15
CA LEU A 254 8.47 -50.22 31.34
C LEU A 254 8.01 -51.67 31.11
N GLY A 255 7.49 -51.99 29.93
CA GLY A 255 7.07 -53.35 29.57
C GLY A 255 8.24 -54.35 29.54
N PHE A 256 9.39 -53.94 29.00
CA PHE A 256 10.59 -54.79 28.97
C PHE A 256 11.23 -54.95 30.36
N GLY A 257 11.22 -53.90 31.19
CA GLY A 257 11.68 -53.96 32.58
C GLY A 257 10.85 -54.89 33.47
N ALA A 258 9.52 -54.89 33.30
CA ALA A 258 8.62 -55.80 34.02
C ALA A 258 8.76 -57.27 33.57
N LEU A 259 9.07 -57.50 32.28
CA LEU A 259 9.31 -58.85 31.75
C LEU A 259 10.66 -59.40 32.23
N ALA A 260 11.72 -58.59 32.24
CA ALA A 260 13.03 -58.97 32.77
C ALA A 260 12.97 -59.32 34.27
N ALA A 261 12.16 -58.59 35.06
CA ALA A 261 11.95 -58.88 36.47
C ALA A 261 11.19 -60.20 36.73
N LYS A 262 10.43 -60.70 35.75
CA LYS A 262 9.68 -61.97 35.84
C LYS A 262 10.54 -63.20 35.50
N PHE A 263 11.66 -63.01 34.79
CA PHE A 263 12.62 -64.08 34.44
C PHE A 263 13.80 -64.22 35.43
N MET A 264 13.91 -63.31 36.43
CA MET A 264 14.92 -63.39 37.50
C MET A 264 14.37 -63.98 38.82
N LYS A 265 13.20 -64.62 38.78
CA LYS A 265 12.65 -65.46 39.85
C LYS A 265 12.50 -66.88 39.32
#